data_AF-A0A2M7YQN4-F1
#
_entry.id   AF-A0A2M7YQN4-F1
#
_cell.length_a   1.000
_cell.length_b   1.000
_cell.length_c   1.000
_cell.angle_alpha   90.00
_cell.angle_beta   90.00
_cell.angle_gamma   90.00
#
_symmetry.space_group_name_H-M   'P 1'
#
loop_
_entity.id
_entity.type
_entity.pdbx_description
1 polymer ?
#
loop_
_entity_poly.entity_id
_entity_poly.type
_entity_poly.pdbx_seq_one_letter_code
_entity_poly.pdbx_strand_id
1 'polypeptide(L)'
;MTGRKTDQPPISCTDCCATLQEYLDGSLAKTESMRVFLHLRTCTGCQTALEQWQATFGLLEAMPALGPPADFDRRILAAVPYESYRSMADLRQPRVPVILAEETLPVWVRSPVTRLAGMVMAAAAGIAMGWFQAPPNFAYGVVVGLLPEAVVRLQGMLRVATLALRRSGG
;
A
#
# COMPACT_ATOMS: atom_id res chain seq x y z
N MET A 1 19.37 -35.93 17.14
CA MET A 1 18.10 -35.43 17.70
C MET A 1 16.95 -36.12 16.98
N THR A 2 16.60 -37.32 17.46
CA THR A 2 15.61 -38.22 16.88
C THR A 2 14.24 -37.96 17.51
N GLY A 3 13.41 -37.16 16.85
CA GLY A 3 11.98 -37.02 17.18
C GLY A 3 11.15 -37.80 16.16
N ARG A 4 10.68 -38.99 16.55
CA ARG A 4 9.82 -39.85 15.73
C ARG A 4 8.46 -39.15 15.54
N LYS A 5 8.13 -38.76 14.31
CA LYS A 5 6.98 -37.90 13.94
C LYS A 5 5.64 -38.66 13.83
N THR A 6 5.48 -39.82 14.47
CA THR A 6 4.39 -40.78 14.15
C THR A 6 3.42 -41.12 15.28
N ASP A 7 3.43 -40.42 16.41
CA ASP A 7 2.56 -40.76 17.57
C ASP A 7 1.29 -39.91 17.66
N GLN A 8 0.87 -39.27 16.56
CA GLN A 8 -0.38 -38.51 16.60
C GLN A 8 -1.56 -39.46 16.33
N PRO A 9 -2.55 -39.54 17.24
CA PRO A 9 -3.64 -40.51 17.14
C PRO A 9 -4.44 -40.32 15.84
N PRO A 10 -5.06 -41.37 15.30
CA PRO A 10 -5.97 -41.23 14.16
C PRO A 10 -7.07 -40.21 14.51
N ILE A 11 -7.41 -39.35 13.54
CA ILE A 11 -8.46 -38.34 13.71
C ILE A 11 -9.82 -39.01 13.88
N SER A 12 -10.64 -38.52 14.81
CA SER A 12 -12.00 -39.02 15.01
C SER A 12 -12.96 -38.43 13.96
N CYS A 13 -14.13 -39.05 13.77
CA CYS A 13 -15.14 -38.50 12.85
C CYS A 13 -15.59 -37.10 13.27
N THR A 14 -15.75 -36.87 14.58
CA THR A 14 -16.16 -35.56 15.12
C THR A 14 -15.12 -34.49 14.79
N ASP A 15 -13.83 -34.78 15.01
CA ASP A 15 -12.75 -33.85 14.70
C ASP A 15 -12.59 -33.62 13.19
N CYS A 16 -12.78 -34.69 12.39
CA CYS A 16 -12.76 -34.58 10.94
C CYS A 16 -13.87 -33.66 10.44
N CYS A 17 -15.12 -33.85 10.90
CA CYS A 17 -16.24 -32.99 10.54
C CYS A 17 -16.05 -31.54 10.98
N ALA A 18 -15.45 -31.30 12.15
CA ALA A 18 -15.17 -29.95 12.65
C ALA A 18 -14.14 -29.20 11.80
N THR A 19 -13.19 -29.91 11.19
CA THR A 19 -12.08 -29.34 10.40
C THR A 19 -12.32 -29.36 8.89
N LEU A 20 -13.49 -29.82 8.43
CA LEU A 20 -13.82 -29.93 7.00
C LEU A 20 -13.78 -28.59 6.27
N GLN A 21 -14.23 -27.51 6.91
CA GLN A 21 -14.22 -26.18 6.28
C GLN A 21 -12.79 -25.69 6.04
N GLU A 22 -11.92 -25.77 7.05
CA GLU A 22 -10.52 -25.38 6.95
C GLU A 22 -9.75 -26.25 5.93
N TYR A 23 -10.15 -27.52 5.82
CA TYR A 23 -9.65 -28.43 4.80
C TYR A 23 -10.03 -27.96 3.38
N LEU A 24 -11.29 -27.55 3.16
CA LEU A 24 -11.77 -27.01 1.88
C LEU A 24 -11.15 -25.64 1.55
N ASP A 25 -11.00 -24.78 2.55
CA ASP A 25 -10.34 -23.47 2.41
C ASP A 25 -8.83 -23.58 2.17
N GLY A 26 -8.25 -24.76 2.36
CA GLY A 26 -6.81 -25.01 2.24
C GLY A 26 -5.97 -24.35 3.34
N SER A 27 -6.59 -23.99 4.46
CA SER A 27 -5.96 -23.27 5.57
C SER A 27 -5.30 -24.19 6.61
N LEU A 28 -5.60 -25.50 6.58
CA LEU A 28 -4.98 -26.48 7.47
C LEU A 28 -3.48 -26.65 7.21
N ALA A 29 -2.73 -26.88 8.29
CA ALA A 29 -1.33 -27.30 8.19
C ALA A 29 -1.22 -28.63 7.41
N LYS A 30 -0.14 -28.79 6.63
CA LYS A 30 0.04 -29.96 5.74
C LYS A 30 -0.15 -31.32 6.44
N THR A 31 0.31 -31.45 7.68
CA THR A 31 0.17 -32.69 8.47
C THR A 31 -1.26 -32.98 8.87
N GLU A 32 -2.05 -31.94 9.14
CA GLU A 32 -3.45 -32.05 9.53
C GLU A 32 -4.35 -32.31 8.33
N SER A 33 -4.11 -31.58 7.23
CA SER A 33 -4.73 -31.85 5.93
C SER A 33 -4.53 -33.30 5.50
N MET A 34 -3.32 -33.86 5.68
CA MET A 34 -3.06 -35.28 5.39
C MET A 34 -3.86 -36.24 6.28
N ARG A 35 -4.05 -35.91 7.56
CA ARG A 35 -4.85 -36.75 8.48
C ARG A 35 -6.33 -36.76 8.08
N VAL A 36 -6.88 -35.59 7.77
CA VAL A 36 -8.26 -35.45 7.25
C VAL A 36 -8.40 -36.22 5.94
N PHE A 37 -7.47 -36.05 5.00
CA PHE A 37 -7.44 -36.78 3.73
C PHE A 37 -7.44 -38.31 3.92
N LEU A 38 -6.60 -38.83 4.82
CA LEU A 38 -6.56 -40.27 5.10
C LEU A 38 -7.86 -40.78 5.72
N HIS A 39 -8.50 -40.00 6.60
CA HIS A 39 -9.78 -40.37 7.21
C HIS A 39 -10.92 -40.37 6.18
N LEU A 40 -10.97 -39.38 5.29
CA LEU A 40 -11.97 -39.29 4.23
C LEU A 40 -11.95 -40.48 3.26
N ARG A 41 -10.78 -41.12 3.08
CA ARG A 41 -10.67 -42.32 2.24
C ARG A 41 -11.25 -43.58 2.86
N THR A 42 -11.45 -43.61 4.17
CA THR A 42 -11.89 -44.80 4.90
C THR A 42 -13.25 -44.64 5.56
N CYS A 43 -13.68 -43.41 5.83
CA CYS A 43 -14.97 -43.11 6.44
C CYS A 43 -15.97 -42.56 5.41
N THR A 44 -16.94 -43.38 5.01
CA THR A 44 -18.00 -42.97 4.08
C THR A 44 -18.86 -41.82 4.60
N GLY A 45 -19.13 -41.76 5.92
CA GLY A 45 -19.90 -40.67 6.52
C GLY A 45 -19.23 -39.31 6.39
N CYS A 46 -17.92 -39.24 6.66
CA CYS A 46 -17.14 -38.00 6.49
C CYS A 46 -16.97 -37.63 5.01
N GLN A 47 -16.87 -38.63 4.12
CA GLN A 47 -16.85 -38.38 2.68
C GLN A 47 -18.18 -37.77 2.19
N THR A 48 -19.32 -38.32 2.60
CA THR A 48 -20.64 -37.75 2.27
C THR A 48 -20.79 -36.33 2.81
N ALA A 49 -20.29 -36.05 4.02
CA ALA A 49 -20.29 -34.70 4.56
C ALA A 49 -19.46 -33.75 3.66
N LEU A 50 -18.24 -34.14 3.27
CA LEU A 50 -17.41 -33.35 2.36
C LEU A 50 -18.12 -33.06 1.02
N GLU A 51 -18.76 -34.07 0.42
CA GLU A 51 -19.51 -33.92 -0.83
C GLU A 51 -20.69 -32.94 -0.69
N GLN A 52 -21.39 -32.96 0.45
CA GLN A 52 -22.47 -32.00 0.75
C GLN A 52 -21.95 -30.56 0.88
N TRP A 53 -20.81 -30.36 1.55
CA TRP A 53 -20.14 -29.06 1.64
C TRP A 53 -19.71 -28.55 0.26
N GLN A 54 -19.07 -29.40 -0.55
CA GLN A 54 -18.66 -29.06 -1.92
C GLN A 54 -19.85 -28.71 -2.81
N ALA A 55 -20.95 -29.46 -2.72
CA ALA A 55 -22.18 -29.15 -3.45
C ALA A 55 -22.76 -27.79 -3.02
N THR A 56 -22.75 -27.48 -1.73
CA THR A 56 -23.23 -26.20 -1.20
C THR A 56 -22.38 -25.04 -1.72
N PHE A 57 -21.05 -25.16 -1.68
CA PHE A 57 -20.16 -24.15 -2.25
C PHE A 57 -20.33 -24.01 -3.76
N GLY A 58 -20.51 -25.11 -4.48
CA GLY A 58 -20.81 -25.07 -5.92
C GLY A 58 -22.08 -24.29 -6.25
N LEU A 59 -23.12 -24.37 -5.40
CA LEU A 59 -24.33 -23.54 -5.56
C LEU A 59 -24.05 -22.06 -5.31
N LEU A 60 -23.23 -21.73 -4.32
CA LEU A 60 -22.84 -20.35 -4.03
C LEU A 60 -21.97 -19.75 -5.14
N GLU A 61 -21.04 -20.53 -5.69
CA GLU A 61 -20.20 -20.14 -6.82
C GLU A 61 -21.00 -19.96 -8.12
N ALA A 62 -22.10 -20.71 -8.29
CA ALA A 62 -23.02 -20.57 -9.41
C ALA A 62 -23.91 -19.32 -9.32
N MET A 63 -23.89 -18.59 -8.20
CA MET A 63 -24.66 -17.36 -8.08
C MET A 63 -24.14 -16.29 -9.05
N PRO A 64 -25.04 -15.47 -9.64
CA PRO A 64 -24.61 -14.41 -10.56
C PRO A 64 -23.75 -13.39 -9.81
N ALA A 65 -22.64 -12.99 -10.42
CA ALA A 65 -21.83 -11.90 -9.91
C ALA A 65 -22.67 -10.61 -9.92
N LEU A 66 -22.94 -10.07 -8.73
CA LEU A 66 -23.63 -8.80 -8.57
C LEU A 66 -22.60 -7.67 -8.66
N GLY A 67 -22.68 -6.90 -9.74
CA GLY A 67 -21.92 -5.66 -9.86
C GLY A 67 -22.47 -4.59 -8.90
N PRO A 68 -21.61 -3.72 -8.36
CA PRO A 68 -22.07 -2.56 -7.61
C PRO A 68 -22.92 -1.63 -8.51
N PRO A 69 -23.89 -0.87 -7.94
CA PRO A 69 -24.62 0.13 -8.71
C PRO A 69 -23.67 1.21 -9.23
N ALA A 70 -24.04 1.87 -10.34
CA ALA A 70 -23.18 2.86 -11.01
C ALA A 70 -22.74 4.03 -10.11
N ASP A 71 -23.47 4.32 -9.03
CA ASP A 71 -23.18 5.38 -8.08
C ASP A 71 -22.55 4.89 -6.76
N PHE A 72 -22.18 3.62 -6.66
CA PHE A 72 -21.61 3.01 -5.46
C PHE A 72 -20.41 3.79 -4.93
N ASP A 73 -19.41 4.02 -5.78
CA ASP A 73 -18.18 4.73 -5.40
C ASP A 73 -18.48 6.12 -4.86
N ARG A 74 -19.38 6.85 -5.53
CA ARG A 74 -19.80 8.18 -5.10
C ARG A 74 -20.45 8.15 -3.72
N ARG A 75 -21.33 7.17 -3.47
CA ARG A 75 -22.03 7.01 -2.19
C ARG A 75 -21.07 6.62 -1.06
N ILE A 76 -20.14 5.71 -1.33
CA ILE A 76 -19.12 5.30 -0.36
C ILE A 76 -18.21 6.49 -0.03
N LEU A 77 -17.66 7.17 -1.05
CA LEU A 77 -16.77 8.31 -0.84
C LEU A 77 -17.45 9.48 -0.12
N ALA A 78 -18.74 9.72 -0.38
CA ALA A 78 -19.52 10.72 0.35
C ALA A 78 -19.78 10.32 1.82
N ALA A 79 -19.85 9.02 2.12
CA ALA A 79 -20.04 8.51 3.47
C ALA A 79 -18.73 8.46 4.28
N VAL A 80 -17.57 8.48 3.62
CA VAL A 80 -16.27 8.50 4.32
C VAL A 80 -16.07 9.86 4.99
N PRO A 81 -15.96 9.93 6.34
CA PRO A 81 -15.68 11.17 7.04
C PRO A 81 -14.21 11.57 6.84
N TYR A 82 -13.93 12.23 5.71
CA TYR A 82 -12.57 12.60 5.31
C TYR A 82 -11.85 13.45 6.37
N GLU A 83 -12.59 14.26 7.12
CA GLU A 83 -12.02 15.04 8.23
C GLU A 83 -11.51 14.18 9.38
N SER A 84 -12.24 13.15 9.80
CA SER A 84 -11.72 12.20 10.80
C SER A 84 -10.53 11.40 10.27
N TYR A 85 -10.49 11.15 8.97
CA TYR A 85 -9.32 10.55 8.35
C TYR A 85 -8.12 11.50 8.47
N ARG A 86 -8.27 12.79 8.11
CA ARG A 86 -7.23 13.81 8.25
C ARG A 86 -6.75 14.00 9.68
N SER A 87 -7.65 14.00 10.67
CA SER A 87 -7.27 14.18 12.08
C SER A 87 -6.43 13.02 12.62
N MET A 88 -6.55 11.83 12.03
CA MET A 88 -5.70 10.67 12.33
C MET A 88 -4.36 10.67 11.57
N ALA A 89 -3.94 11.79 10.97
CA ALA A 89 -2.67 11.89 10.26
C ALA A 89 -1.48 11.51 11.15
N ASP A 90 -1.44 12.00 12.40
CA ASP A 90 -0.32 11.82 13.33
C ASP A 90 -0.05 10.35 13.68
N LEU A 91 -1.10 9.53 13.76
CA LEU A 91 -0.99 8.09 13.97
C LEU A 91 -0.45 7.35 12.74
N ARG A 92 -0.61 7.93 11.54
CA ARG A 92 -0.18 7.34 10.26
C ARG A 92 1.23 7.77 9.84
N GLN A 93 1.66 8.97 10.24
CA GLN A 93 2.97 9.51 9.91
C GLN A 93 4.17 8.59 10.23
N PRO A 94 4.22 7.82 11.34
CA PRO A 94 5.38 6.97 11.62
C PRO A 94 5.56 5.83 10.60
N ARG A 95 4.51 5.42 9.87
CA ARG A 95 4.61 4.35 8.85
C ARG A 95 4.88 4.88 7.45
N VAL A 96 4.56 6.14 7.17
CA VAL A 96 4.81 6.80 5.88
C VAL A 96 5.26 8.24 6.17
N PRO A 97 6.57 8.54 6.13
CA PRO A 97 7.03 9.89 6.42
C PRO A 97 6.42 10.88 5.43
N VAL A 98 5.67 11.86 5.97
CA VAL A 98 4.85 12.86 5.23
C VAL A 98 5.70 13.97 4.58
N ILE A 99 7.03 13.85 4.62
CA ILE A 99 7.97 14.74 3.91
C ILE A 99 7.72 14.76 2.38
N LEU A 100 6.90 13.81 1.90
CA LEU A 100 6.51 13.62 0.50
C LEU A 100 5.18 14.30 0.10
N ALA A 101 4.47 14.93 1.04
CA ALA A 101 3.26 15.68 0.73
C ALA A 101 3.62 17.06 0.15
N GLU A 102 2.90 17.48 -0.89
CA GLU A 102 3.06 18.81 -1.50
C GLU A 102 2.93 19.94 -0.47
N GLU A 103 2.24 19.68 0.65
CA GLU A 103 1.88 20.65 1.68
C GLU A 103 3.03 21.15 2.57
N THR A 104 4.21 20.51 2.55
CA THR A 104 5.32 20.87 3.46
C THR A 104 6.03 22.17 3.08
N LEU A 105 5.97 22.60 1.82
CA LEU A 105 6.52 23.88 1.38
C LEU A 105 5.50 25.00 1.56
N PRO A 106 5.91 26.20 2.03
CA PRO A 106 5.04 27.37 2.05
C PRO A 106 4.41 27.62 0.68
N VAL A 107 3.15 28.06 0.65
CA VAL A 107 2.40 28.30 -0.59
C VAL A 107 3.15 29.24 -1.54
N TRP A 108 3.86 30.23 -0.98
CA TRP A 108 4.67 31.16 -1.77
C TRP A 108 5.89 30.50 -2.41
N VAL A 109 6.46 29.42 -1.89
CA VAL A 109 7.58 28.71 -2.53
C VAL A 109 7.10 27.89 -3.73
N ARG A 110 5.90 27.31 -3.64
CA ARG A 110 5.32 26.46 -4.70
C ARG A 110 4.67 27.24 -5.83
N SER A 111 4.33 28.51 -5.61
CA SER A 111 3.60 29.29 -6.61
C SER A 111 4.41 29.40 -7.92
N PRO A 112 3.79 29.25 -9.11
CA PRO A 112 4.50 29.38 -10.37
C PRO A 112 5.05 30.80 -10.56
N VAL A 113 4.38 31.80 -9.98
CA VAL A 113 4.78 33.21 -10.05
C VAL A 113 6.11 33.45 -9.33
N THR A 114 6.27 32.95 -8.11
CA THR A 114 7.52 33.13 -7.35
C THR A 114 8.68 32.36 -7.94
N ARG A 115 8.44 31.16 -8.49
CA ARG A 115 9.45 30.38 -9.21
C ARG A 115 9.92 31.09 -10.47
N LEU A 116 8.99 31.61 -11.27
CA LEU A 116 9.31 32.38 -12.47
C LEU A 116 10.06 33.67 -12.11
N ALA A 117 9.60 34.40 -11.09
CA ALA A 117 10.25 35.62 -10.62
C ALA A 117 11.68 35.35 -10.13
N GLY A 118 11.89 34.27 -9.38
CA GLY A 118 13.21 33.82 -8.94
C GLY A 118 14.14 33.47 -10.11
N MET A 119 13.63 32.72 -11.11
CA MET A 119 14.40 32.40 -12.32
C MET A 119 14.79 33.64 -13.11
N VAL A 120 13.87 34.59 -13.27
CA VAL A 120 14.14 35.88 -13.95
C VAL A 120 15.21 36.66 -13.20
N MET A 121 15.12 36.73 -11.87
CA MET A 121 16.13 37.39 -11.03
C MET A 121 17.51 36.73 -11.18
N ALA A 122 17.57 35.39 -11.17
CA ALA A 122 18.81 34.65 -11.33
C ALA A 122 19.43 34.86 -12.72
N ALA A 123 18.61 34.86 -13.78
CA ALA A 123 19.07 35.13 -15.14
C ALA A 123 19.61 36.56 -15.28
N ALA A 124 18.89 37.56 -14.76
CA ALA A 124 19.32 38.95 -14.79
C ALA A 124 20.64 39.17 -14.03
N ALA A 125 20.78 38.56 -12.85
CA ALA A 125 22.02 38.63 -12.07
C ALA A 125 23.20 37.96 -12.79
N GLY A 126 22.98 36.81 -13.44
CA GLY A 126 24.01 36.14 -14.24
C GLY A 126 24.44 36.95 -15.47
N ILE A 127 23.48 37.57 -16.17
CA ILE A 127 23.77 38.46 -17.31
C ILE A 127 24.56 39.68 -16.85
N ALA A 128 24.16 40.33 -15.74
CA ALA A 128 24.88 41.47 -15.18
C ALA A 128 26.33 41.11 -14.84
N MET A 129 26.56 39.95 -14.22
CA MET A 129 27.90 39.49 -13.85
C MET A 129 28.76 39.18 -15.07
N GLY A 130 28.20 38.55 -16.11
CA GLY A 130 28.95 38.14 -17.31
C GLY A 130 29.17 39.26 -18.33
N TRP A 131 28.13 40.04 -18.64
CA TRP A 131 28.13 41.00 -19.74
C TRP A 131 28.51 42.40 -19.30
N PHE A 132 28.12 42.78 -18.09
CA PHE A 132 28.34 44.12 -17.55
C PHE A 132 29.50 44.19 -16.55
N GLN A 133 30.23 43.07 -16.37
CA GLN A 133 31.31 42.94 -15.39
C GLN A 133 30.88 43.41 -13.99
N ALA A 134 29.62 43.15 -13.64
CA ALA A 134 29.07 43.56 -12.36
C ALA A 134 29.84 42.91 -11.19
N PRO A 135 29.90 43.58 -10.03
CA PRO A 135 30.62 43.07 -8.88
C PRO A 135 30.13 41.68 -8.43
N PRO A 136 30.99 40.89 -7.77
CA PRO A 136 30.70 39.49 -7.44
C PRO A 136 29.53 39.30 -6.47
N ASN A 137 29.06 40.35 -5.80
CA ASN A 137 27.85 40.33 -4.98
C ASN A 137 26.57 40.00 -5.77
N PHE A 138 26.57 40.14 -7.10
CA PHE A 138 25.47 39.67 -7.94
C PHE A 138 25.29 38.14 -7.90
N ALA A 139 26.32 37.38 -7.48
CA ALA A 139 26.19 35.94 -7.24
C ALA A 139 25.10 35.60 -6.21
N TYR A 140 24.85 36.47 -5.22
CA TYR A 140 23.75 36.27 -4.27
C TYR A 140 22.38 36.29 -4.95
N GLY A 141 22.19 37.13 -5.99
CA GLY A 141 20.95 37.17 -6.76
C GLY A 141 20.69 35.89 -7.55
N VAL A 142 21.74 35.24 -8.05
CA VAL A 142 21.65 33.93 -8.71
C VAL A 142 21.23 32.85 -7.72
N VAL A 143 21.89 32.79 -6.55
CA VAL A 143 21.59 31.79 -5.52
C VAL A 143 20.18 31.96 -4.96
N VAL A 144 19.80 33.18 -4.59
CA VAL A 144 18.47 33.48 -4.03
C VAL A 144 17.36 33.24 -5.07
N GLY A 145 17.59 33.62 -6.33
CA GLY A 145 16.61 33.42 -7.40
C GLY A 145 16.36 31.95 -7.74
N LEU A 146 17.39 31.10 -7.66
CA LEU A 146 17.24 29.66 -7.93
C LEU A 146 16.69 28.86 -6.74
N LEU A 147 16.71 29.42 -5.53
CA LEU A 147 16.37 28.71 -4.31
C LEU A 147 14.96 28.09 -4.31
N PRO A 148 13.87 28.78 -4.74
CA PRO A 148 12.53 28.18 -4.79
C PRO A 148 12.45 26.97 -5.73
N GLU A 149 13.08 27.04 -6.90
CA GLU A 149 13.10 25.92 -7.87
C GLU A 149 13.92 24.74 -7.34
N ALA A 150 15.09 25.02 -6.76
CA ALA A 150 15.99 24.01 -6.22
C ALA A 150 15.30 23.21 -5.09
N VAL A 151 14.59 23.90 -4.19
CA VAL A 151 13.85 23.29 -3.10
C VAL A 151 12.72 22.39 -3.61
N VAL A 152 11.92 22.84 -4.59
CA VAL A 152 10.83 22.04 -5.18
C VAL A 152 11.38 20.79 -5.88
N ARG A 153 12.46 20.91 -6.65
CA ARG A 153 13.06 19.76 -7.34
C ARG A 153 13.70 18.76 -6.38
N LEU A 154 14.39 19.24 -5.36
CA LEU A 154 15.01 18.40 -4.34
C LEU A 154 13.95 17.55 -3.62
N GLN A 155 12.80 18.16 -3.27
CA GLN A 155 11.68 17.42 -2.67
C GLN A 155 11.12 16.35 -3.62
N GLY A 156 10.96 16.68 -4.90
CA GLY A 156 10.54 15.71 -5.93
C GLY A 156 11.49 14.52 -6.07
N MET A 157 12.81 14.77 -6.08
CA MET A 157 13.83 13.72 -6.15
C MET A 157 13.83 12.82 -4.90
N LEU A 158 13.73 13.41 -3.71
CA LEU A 158 13.63 12.67 -2.45
C LEU A 158 12.39 11.76 -2.41
N ARG A 159 11.26 12.22 -2.98
CA ARG A 159 10.04 11.41 -3.14
C ARG A 159 10.25 10.19 -4.02
N VAL A 160 10.89 10.36 -5.17
CA VAL A 160 11.16 9.24 -6.08
C VAL A 160 12.15 8.26 -5.45
N ALA A 161 13.23 8.75 -4.84
CA ALA A 161 14.26 7.92 -4.22
C ALA A 161 13.71 7.08 -3.06
N THR A 162 12.89 7.67 -2.20
CA THR A 162 12.28 6.95 -1.06
C THR A 162 11.27 5.89 -1.50
N LEU A 163 10.46 6.17 -2.54
CA LEU A 163 9.57 5.18 -3.12
C LEU A 163 10.34 4.03 -3.79
N ALA A 164 11.45 4.32 -4.46
CA ALA A 164 12.31 3.30 -5.06
C ALA A 164 12.92 2.37 -4.00
N LEU A 165 13.48 2.93 -2.92
CA LEU A 165 14.07 2.16 -1.82
C LEU A 165 13.05 1.26 -1.11
N ARG A 166 11.79 1.70 -0.96
CA ARG A 166 10.73 0.86 -0.38
C ARG A 166 10.34 -0.31 -1.27
N ARG A 167 10.34 -0.14 -2.60
CA ARG A 167 10.04 -1.23 -3.55
C ARG A 167 11.13 -2.30 -3.59
N SER A 168 12.38 -1.96 -3.30
CA SER A 168 13.50 -2.91 -3.26
C SER A 168 13.67 -3.64 -1.92
N GLY A 169 12.98 -3.18 -0.87
CA GLY A 169 13.12 -3.71 0.49
C GLY A 169 11.97 -4.60 0.97
N GLY A 170 11.04 -4.96 0.09
CA GLY A 170 9.96 -5.92 0.34
C GLY A 170 10.03 -7.05 -0.68
#